data_AF-A0A2R5L3H9-F1
#
_entry.id   AF-A0A2R5L3H9-F1
#
_cell.length_a   1.000
_cell.length_b   1.000
_cell.length_c   1.000
_cell.angle_alpha   90.00
_cell.angle_beta   90.00
_cell.angle_gamma   90.00
#
_symmetry.space_group_name_H-M   'P 1'
#
loop_
_entity.id
_entity.type
_entity.pdbx_description
1 polymer ?
#
loop_
_entity_poly.entity_id
_entity_poly.type
_entity_poly.pdbx_seq_one_letter_code
_entity_poly.pdbx_strand_id
1 'polypeptide(L)'
;RVIAAAQEGTDAHVAHDEMSQFDSYYFVAPQYYLGSRLTSYGQTLSIRVTWVKLRGDTSGWALHGPDVILEGAGYRIAQGMGSHKGHNNARINIPLHEHGWYHFPKDLDDIPR
;
A
#
# COMPACT_ATOMS: atom_id res chain seq x y z
N ARG A 1 -10.58 0.77 0.49
CA ARG A 1 -10.84 -0.56 1.11
C ARG A 1 -9.58 -1.44 1.17
N VAL A 2 -9.49 -2.32 2.16
CA VAL A 2 -8.32 -3.16 2.44
C VAL A 2 -8.49 -4.58 1.87
N ILE A 3 -7.51 -5.09 1.14
CA ILE A 3 -7.56 -6.37 0.39
C ILE A 3 -6.50 -7.35 0.88
N ALA A 4 -6.81 -7.98 2.02
CA ALA A 4 -6.09 -9.12 2.58
C ALA A 4 -4.59 -8.91 2.95
N ALA A 5 -4.15 -9.65 3.96
CA ALA A 5 -2.75 -9.72 4.33
C ALA A 5 -2.04 -10.74 3.45
N ALA A 6 -0.96 -10.35 2.78
CA ALA A 6 -0.01 -11.33 2.27
C ALA A 6 0.60 -12.05 3.48
N GLN A 7 0.70 -13.39 3.47
CA GLN A 7 1.55 -14.11 4.42
C GLN A 7 3.01 -14.07 3.93
N GLU A 8 3.97 -14.15 4.85
CA GLU A 8 5.40 -14.17 4.48
C GLU A 8 5.68 -15.30 3.49
N GLY A 9 6.33 -14.98 2.37
CA GLY A 9 6.66 -15.98 1.35
C GLY A 9 5.50 -16.42 0.45
N THR A 10 4.32 -15.79 0.58
CA THR A 10 3.20 -15.99 -0.36
C THR A 10 3.00 -14.74 -1.22
N ASP A 11 2.81 -14.95 -2.52
CA ASP A 11 2.43 -13.88 -3.43
C ASP A 11 0.91 -13.62 -3.28
N ALA A 12 0.55 -12.43 -2.80
CA ALA A 12 -0.85 -12.00 -2.80
C ALA A 12 -1.21 -11.45 -4.17
N HIS A 13 -2.28 -11.98 -4.76
CA HIS A 13 -2.78 -11.55 -6.05
C HIS A 13 -4.23 -11.08 -5.92
N VAL A 14 -4.55 -10.00 -6.62
CA VAL A 14 -5.90 -9.44 -6.70
C VAL A 14 -6.22 -9.14 -8.15
N ALA A 15 -7.38 -9.59 -8.63
CA ALA A 15 -7.87 -9.23 -9.95
C ALA A 15 -8.55 -7.86 -9.87
N HIS A 16 -8.23 -6.96 -10.80
CA HIS A 16 -8.78 -5.61 -10.79
C HIS A 16 -10.32 -5.60 -10.93
N ASP A 17 -10.87 -6.51 -11.75
CA ASP A 17 -12.32 -6.59 -12.00
C ASP A 17 -13.13 -6.88 -10.72
N GLU A 18 -12.56 -7.64 -9.79
CA GLU A 18 -13.15 -7.94 -8.47
C GLU A 18 -13.19 -6.71 -7.56
N MET A 19 -12.40 -5.68 -7.87
CA MET A 19 -12.25 -4.45 -7.09
C MET A 19 -12.80 -3.22 -7.82
N SER A 20 -13.47 -3.41 -8.96
CA SER A 20 -13.99 -2.34 -9.83
C SER A 20 -14.95 -1.36 -9.15
N GLN A 21 -15.56 -1.76 -8.03
CA GLN A 21 -16.44 -0.92 -7.21
C GLN A 21 -15.69 0.00 -6.23
N PHE A 22 -14.35 -0.04 -6.18
CA PHE A 22 -13.54 0.75 -5.26
C PHE A 22 -12.55 1.65 -5.99
N ASP A 23 -12.43 2.89 -5.54
CA ASP A 23 -11.48 3.89 -6.06
C ASP A 23 -10.04 3.64 -5.61
N SER A 24 -9.82 2.81 -4.59
CA SER A 24 -8.49 2.37 -4.16
C SER A 24 -8.53 1.17 -3.24
N TYR A 25 -7.48 0.36 -3.32
CA TYR A 25 -7.30 -0.82 -2.49
C TYR A 25 -5.85 -1.01 -2.05
N TYR A 26 -5.69 -1.58 -0.84
CA TYR A 26 -4.39 -1.72 -0.19
C TYR A 26 -4.14 -3.13 0.32
N PHE A 27 -2.93 -3.64 0.10
CA PHE A 27 -2.45 -4.87 0.72
C PHE A 27 -2.15 -4.63 2.21
N VAL A 28 -2.56 -5.56 3.06
CA VAL A 28 -2.23 -5.51 4.48
C VAL A 28 -0.85 -6.10 4.70
N ALA A 29 -0.04 -5.41 5.49
CA ALA A 29 1.23 -5.96 5.92
C ALA A 29 1.00 -7.21 6.81
N PRO A 30 1.77 -8.29 6.63
CA PRO A 30 1.67 -9.45 7.50
C PRO A 30 1.86 -9.11 8.99
N GLN A 31 1.39 -10.00 9.87
CA GLN A 31 1.37 -9.77 11.32
C GLN A 31 2.76 -9.43 11.92
N TYR A 32 3.85 -9.96 11.37
CA TYR A 32 5.20 -9.69 11.86
C TYR A 32 5.74 -8.29 11.49
N TYR A 33 5.03 -7.51 10.67
CA TYR A 33 5.30 -6.07 10.50
C TYR A 33 4.51 -5.21 11.50
N LEU A 34 3.54 -5.80 12.21
CA LEU A 34 2.71 -5.11 13.19
C LEU A 34 3.35 -5.14 14.59
N GLY A 35 2.75 -4.40 15.52
CA GLY A 35 3.18 -4.29 16.91
C GLY A 35 4.14 -3.12 17.16
N SER A 36 4.86 -3.15 18.29
CA SER A 36 5.84 -2.12 18.62
C SER A 36 7.08 -2.26 17.73
N ARG A 37 7.29 -1.30 16.83
CA ARG A 37 8.38 -1.28 15.85
C ARG A 37 9.31 -0.08 16.04
N LEU A 38 9.52 0.34 17.29
CA LEU A 38 10.43 1.45 17.61
C LEU A 38 11.85 1.21 17.07
N THR A 39 12.31 -0.05 17.06
CA THR A 39 13.61 -0.44 16.51
C THR A 39 13.73 -0.30 14.99
N SER A 40 12.61 -0.14 14.29
CA SER A 40 12.59 0.10 12.84
C SER A 40 12.80 1.57 12.48
N TYR A 41 12.82 2.48 13.46
CA TYR A 41 13.13 3.90 13.20
C TYR A 41 14.53 4.04 12.58
N GLY A 42 14.62 4.83 11.51
CA GLY A 42 15.83 5.00 10.70
C GLY A 42 16.12 3.86 9.71
N GLN A 43 15.33 2.77 9.72
CA GLN A 43 15.43 1.70 8.71
C GLN A 43 14.63 2.07 7.45
N THR A 44 14.74 1.24 6.41
CA THR A 44 13.99 1.42 5.15
C THR A 44 12.98 0.30 4.95
N LEU A 45 11.70 0.65 4.85
CA LEU A 45 10.64 -0.25 4.40
C LEU A 45 10.75 -0.42 2.88
N SER A 46 11.06 -1.64 2.43
CA SER A 46 11.17 -1.97 1.01
C SER A 46 10.00 -2.86 0.58
N ILE A 47 9.22 -2.43 -0.39
CA ILE A 47 8.07 -3.16 -0.94
C ILE A 47 8.29 -3.32 -2.44
N ARG A 48 7.96 -4.50 -2.97
CA ARG A 48 7.94 -4.76 -4.42
C ARG A 48 6.51 -5.11 -4.80
N VAL A 49 5.96 -4.37 -5.76
CA VAL A 49 4.63 -4.62 -6.31
C VAL A 49 4.78 -4.94 -7.79
N THR A 50 4.04 -5.95 -8.26
CA THR A 50 3.98 -6.35 -9.67
C THR A 50 2.53 -6.31 -10.14
N TRP A 51 2.31 -6.01 -11.42
CA TRP A 51 0.97 -5.97 -12.01
C TRP A 51 1.00 -6.38 -13.48
N VAL A 52 -0.16 -6.84 -13.97
CA VAL A 52 -0.37 -7.24 -15.36
C VAL A 52 -1.43 -6.33 -15.98
N LYS A 53 -1.14 -5.77 -17.16
CA LYS A 53 -2.12 -5.01 -17.96
C LYS A 53 -2.73 -5.93 -19.01
N LEU A 54 -4.03 -6.19 -18.92
CA LEU A 54 -4.71 -7.17 -19.78
C LEU A 54 -4.94 -6.70 -21.23
N ARG A 55 -4.66 -5.44 -21.59
CA ARG A 55 -4.70 -4.95 -22.98
C ARG A 55 -3.79 -3.73 -23.22
N GLY A 56 -2.62 -3.93 -23.80
CA GLY A 56 -1.82 -2.83 -24.36
C GLY A 56 -1.34 -1.78 -23.33
N ASP A 57 -0.48 -0.90 -23.81
CA ASP A 57 0.21 0.18 -23.09
C ASP A 57 -0.71 1.28 -22.51
N THR A 58 -1.98 1.33 -22.94
CA THR A 58 -2.96 2.37 -22.58
C THR A 58 -4.18 1.89 -21.78
N SER A 59 -4.42 0.58 -21.64
CA SER A 59 -5.55 0.10 -20.84
C SER A 59 -5.13 -0.12 -19.39
N GLY A 60 -5.62 0.76 -18.51
CA GLY A 60 -5.41 0.70 -17.07
C GLY A 60 -5.45 2.09 -16.48
N TRP A 61 -6.14 2.26 -15.35
CA TRP A 61 -6.09 3.49 -14.56
C TRP A 61 -5.08 3.32 -13.44
N ALA A 62 -4.37 4.39 -13.10
CA ALA A 62 -3.51 4.39 -11.93
C ALA A 62 -4.39 4.50 -10.69
N LEU A 63 -4.22 3.59 -9.73
CA LEU A 63 -4.84 3.72 -8.42
C LEU A 63 -4.42 5.05 -7.79
N HIS A 64 -5.40 5.83 -7.33
CA HIS A 64 -5.17 7.15 -6.77
C HIS A 64 -5.08 7.07 -5.24
N GLY A 65 -3.89 7.24 -4.70
CA GLY A 65 -3.71 7.27 -3.25
C GLY A 65 -2.24 7.26 -2.84
N PRO A 66 -1.97 7.22 -1.52
CA PRO A 66 -0.63 6.99 -1.01
C PRO A 66 -0.04 5.64 -1.41
N ASP A 67 1.29 5.57 -1.42
CA ASP A 67 2.00 4.30 -1.64
C ASP A 67 1.93 3.41 -0.39
N VAL A 68 2.06 4.01 0.79
CA VAL A 68 2.02 3.32 2.09
C VAL A 68 1.22 4.12 3.10
N ILE A 69 0.42 3.39 3.87
CA ILE A 69 -0.34 3.90 5.02
C ILE A 69 0.14 3.12 6.24
N LEU A 70 0.59 3.83 7.27
CA LEU A 70 0.87 3.28 8.59
C LEU A 70 -0.24 3.68 9.56
N GLU A 71 -0.73 2.70 10.31
CA GLU A 71 -1.74 2.90 11.34
C GLU A 71 -1.24 2.32 12.67
N GLY A 72 -1.31 3.14 13.73
CA GLY A 72 -0.85 2.75 15.05
C GLY A 72 -1.11 3.84 16.08
N ALA A 73 -1.26 3.46 17.35
CA ALA A 73 -1.50 4.38 18.47
C ALA A 73 -2.66 5.38 18.24
N GLY A 74 -3.67 5.00 17.45
CA GLY A 74 -4.81 5.86 17.10
C GLY A 74 -4.57 6.80 15.91
N TYR A 75 -3.34 6.90 15.41
CA TYR A 75 -2.97 7.74 14.28
C TYR A 75 -2.90 6.94 12.99
N ARG A 76 -3.14 7.63 11.88
CA ARG A 76 -2.92 7.13 10.53
C ARG A 76 -2.11 8.16 9.76
N ILE A 77 -0.97 7.72 9.23
CA ILE A 77 -0.07 8.53 8.44
C ILE A 77 0.20 7.84 7.13
N ALA A 78 0.46 8.61 6.08
CA ALA A 78 0.73 8.06 4.77
C ALA A 78 1.94 8.73 4.13
N GLN A 79 2.56 8.01 3.19
CA GLN A 79 3.69 8.49 2.41
C GLN A 79 3.60 7.94 0.99
N GLY A 80 4.16 8.71 0.06
CA GLY A 80 4.07 8.45 -1.37
C GLY A 80 2.84 9.11 -1.97
N MET A 81 3.01 9.66 -3.16
CA MET A 81 1.94 10.31 -3.94
C MET A 81 2.28 10.28 -5.44
N GLY A 82 3.02 9.25 -5.85
CA GLY A 82 3.60 9.13 -7.19
C GLY A 82 2.84 8.12 -8.04
N SER A 83 2.74 8.41 -9.34
CA SER A 83 2.35 7.38 -10.31
C SER A 83 3.57 6.54 -10.66
N HIS A 84 3.52 5.25 -10.34
CA HIS A 84 4.57 4.30 -10.70
C HIS A 84 4.39 3.86 -12.16
N LYS A 85 5.06 4.56 -13.09
CA LYS A 85 4.99 4.30 -14.54
C LYS A 85 5.78 3.08 -15.01
N GLY A 86 6.20 2.20 -14.09
CA GLY A 86 6.93 0.97 -14.44
C GLY A 86 6.13 0.10 -15.41
N HIS A 87 6.82 -0.64 -16.29
CA HIS A 87 6.14 -1.47 -17.30
C HIS A 87 5.24 -2.54 -16.67
N ASN A 88 5.67 -3.15 -15.56
CA ASN A 88 4.94 -4.23 -14.88
C ASN A 88 5.30 -4.40 -13.39
N ASN A 89 6.17 -3.54 -12.85
CA ASN A 89 6.56 -3.59 -11.46
C ASN A 89 7.01 -2.23 -10.94
N ALA A 90 7.00 -2.08 -9.62
CA ALA A 90 7.64 -1.00 -8.90
C ALA A 90 8.30 -1.50 -7.63
N ARG A 91 9.39 -0.83 -7.26
CA ARG A 91 10.02 -0.99 -5.95
C ARG A 91 9.86 0.32 -5.17
N ILE A 92 9.17 0.23 -4.05
CA ILE A 92 8.86 1.34 -3.17
C ILE A 92 9.79 1.21 -1.96
N ASN A 93 10.68 2.18 -1.78
CA ASN A 93 11.59 2.22 -0.64
C ASN A 93 11.25 3.46 0.18
N ILE A 94 10.83 3.26 1.44
CA ILE A 94 10.39 4.32 2.33
C ILE A 94 11.29 4.34 3.57
N PRO A 95 12.12 5.38 3.77
CA PRO A 95 12.86 5.54 5.01
C PRO A 95 11.88 5.84 6.16
N LEU A 96 12.03 5.10 7.26
CA LEU A 96 11.17 5.19 8.45
C LEU A 96 11.73 6.26 9.41
N HIS A 97 11.65 7.51 8.98
CA HIS A 97 11.91 8.71 9.78
C HIS A 97 10.73 9.68 9.63
N GLU A 98 10.67 10.74 10.43
CA GLU A 98 9.58 11.71 10.50
C GLU A 98 9.29 12.47 9.20
N HIS A 99 10.27 12.60 8.29
CA HIS A 99 10.11 13.39 7.08
C HIS A 99 9.33 12.66 5.97
N GLY A 100 8.47 13.40 5.27
CA GLY A 100 7.72 12.91 4.10
C GLY A 100 6.38 12.25 4.42
N TRP A 101 6.06 12.09 5.70
CA TRP A 101 4.77 11.59 6.16
C TRP A 101 3.75 12.72 6.29
N TYR A 102 2.49 12.41 5.98
CA TYR A 102 1.36 13.30 6.20
C TYR A 102 0.23 12.56 6.93
N HIS A 103 -0.60 13.31 7.65
CA HIS A 103 -1.79 12.75 8.28
C HIS A 103 -2.77 12.28 7.22
N PHE A 104 -3.16 11.01 7.30
CA PHE A 104 -4.14 10.43 6.40
C PHE A 104 -5.47 10.28 7.15
N PRO A 105 -6.56 10.91 6.67
CA PRO A 105 -7.83 10.88 7.37
C PRO A 105 -8.32 9.43 7.56
N LYS A 106 -8.87 9.16 8.74
CA LYS A 106 -9.69 7.96 8.97
C LYS A 106 -11.11 8.33 8.54
N ASP A 107 -11.40 8.26 7.25
CA ASP A 107 -12.79 8.32 6.81
C ASP A 107 -13.54 7.09 7.35
N LEU A 108 -14.80 7.30 7.74
CA LEU A 108 -15.57 6.39 8.59
C LEU A 108 -15.93 5.04 7.93
N ASP A 109 -15.72 4.90 6.62
CA ASP A 109 -16.26 3.80 5.79
C ASP A 109 -15.21 2.79 5.28
N ASP A 110 -13.93 2.93 5.63
CA ASP A 110 -12.84 2.22 4.93
C ASP A 110 -12.34 0.92 5.62
N ILE A 111 -12.84 0.59 6.82
CA ILE A 111 -12.36 -0.55 7.61
C ILE A 111 -13.55 -1.46 7.99
N PRO A 112 -13.59 -2.74 7.57
CA PRO A 112 -14.62 -3.65 8.04
C PRO A 112 -14.45 -3.88 9.56
N ARG A 113 -15.56 -3.75 10.29
CA ARG A 113 -15.66 -4.09 11.73
C ARG A 113 -15.48 -5.58 11.97
#